data_AF-A0A9P7ZY14-F1
#
_entry.id   AF-A0A9P7ZY14-F1
#
_cell.length_a   1.000
_cell.length_b   1.000
_cell.length_c   1.000
_cell.angle_alpha   90.00
_cell.angle_beta   90.00
_cell.angle_gamma   90.00
#
_symmetry.space_group_name_H-M   'P 1'
#
loop_
_entity.id
_entity.type
_entity.pdbx_description
1 polymer ?
#
loop_
_entity_poly.entity_id
_entity_poly.type
_entity_poly.pdbx_seq_one_letter_code
_entity_poly.pdbx_strand_id
1 'polypeptide(L)'
;MRVSILTDDGEIHSLEFDSQMELENVKALLEADCNIPADEQLLIHNEAELRDPKSTLAAHNVAENDILTLRRRTRPGTSAPSQRQQRQQLPGAPGVGPAVHPGQISQGPGDPENAEQIRQHVLSDPALLQQLAERQPALADAAVNNPTRFHTLIRELDEQRRNAESTRMRQIQALNANPFDMDAQARIEEAIRLENVAANLEAALEYNPESFGRVTMLYIEVEVNGHPVKAFVDSGAQATIMSPECAEACGIMRLVDRRFAGIARGVGVAKILGRVHSAQIRVGQDLFLACSFTIMEGKGVDLLFGLDMLKRHQACIDLAKNALIINDIQVKFLSEHELPSSAKENGELSAEELATIGGTLPTTTTATSTSTSGSGGSSSSNNNSSHAAALSSSSPSSFATAAPSSIPVTASAPSPALSASASSLSSLSFSASNTTPNAVAPSRSHPEQSIETLMGLGVSRADAIAALDAAEGNVDAAAGFLF
;
A
#
# COMPACT_ATOMS: atom_id res chain seq x y z
N MET A 1 -8.36 -14.68 -35.26
CA MET A 1 -9.46 -14.92 -34.31
C MET A 1 -9.08 -14.32 -32.97
N ARG A 2 -9.98 -13.55 -32.36
CA ARG A 2 -9.78 -13.02 -31.01
C ARG A 2 -10.21 -14.06 -29.99
N VAL A 3 -9.41 -14.31 -28.96
CA VAL A 3 -9.67 -15.27 -27.89
C VAL A 3 -9.38 -14.60 -26.55
N SER A 4 -10.21 -14.86 -25.54
CA SER A 4 -10.01 -14.37 -24.19
C SER A 4 -9.30 -15.42 -23.34
N ILE A 5 -8.19 -15.05 -22.71
CA ILE A 5 -7.42 -15.91 -21.82
C ILE A 5 -7.74 -15.52 -20.37
N LEU A 6 -8.32 -16.44 -19.62
CA LEU A 6 -8.57 -16.30 -18.19
C LEU A 6 -7.44 -16.96 -17.40
N THR A 7 -6.66 -16.19 -16.64
CA THR A 7 -5.59 -16.72 -15.78
C THR A 7 -6.14 -17.24 -14.45
N ASP A 8 -5.36 -18.06 -13.73
CA ASP A 8 -5.71 -18.54 -12.37
C ASP A 8 -5.98 -17.40 -11.37
N ASP A 9 -5.35 -16.23 -11.58
CA ASP A 9 -5.51 -15.03 -10.74
C ASP A 9 -6.79 -14.22 -11.08
N GLY A 10 -7.58 -14.68 -12.06
CA GLY A 10 -8.85 -14.07 -12.47
C GLY A 10 -8.72 -12.94 -13.49
N GLU A 11 -7.52 -12.69 -14.02
CA GLU A 11 -7.29 -11.68 -15.06
C GLU A 11 -7.68 -12.21 -16.44
N ILE A 12 -8.31 -11.34 -17.25
CA ILE A 12 -8.75 -11.67 -18.61
C ILE A 12 -7.91 -10.91 -19.64
N HIS A 13 -7.16 -11.63 -20.45
CA HIS A 13 -6.34 -11.09 -21.52
C HIS A 13 -7.02 -11.35 -22.88
N SER A 14 -7.27 -10.30 -23.68
CA SER A 14 -7.79 -10.47 -25.05
C SER A 14 -6.63 -10.56 -26.03
N LEU A 15 -6.40 -11.73 -26.62
CA LEU A 15 -5.30 -11.96 -27.56
C LEU A 15 -5.83 -12.38 -28.94
N GLU A 16 -5.08 -12.02 -29.98
CA GLU A 16 -5.40 -12.39 -31.37
C GLU A 16 -4.48 -13.53 -31.82
N PHE A 17 -5.09 -14.66 -32.18
CA PHE A 17 -4.39 -15.83 -32.71
C PHE A 17 -4.86 -16.15 -34.14
N ASP A 18 -4.04 -16.87 -34.91
CA ASP A 18 -4.52 -17.51 -36.13
C ASP A 18 -5.25 -18.82 -35.76
N SER A 19 -6.40 -19.09 -36.38
CA SER A 19 -7.14 -20.35 -36.23
C SER A 19 -6.34 -21.59 -36.61
N GLN A 20 -5.38 -21.44 -37.52
CA GLN A 20 -4.47 -22.49 -37.98
C GLN A 20 -3.18 -22.56 -37.15
N MET A 21 -3.03 -21.71 -36.13
CA MET A 21 -1.86 -21.73 -35.27
C MET A 21 -1.84 -23.02 -34.44
N GLU A 22 -0.70 -23.70 -34.44
CA GLU A 22 -0.45 -24.86 -33.59
C GLU A 22 -0.36 -24.46 -32.11
N LEU A 23 -0.83 -25.33 -31.23
CA LEU A 23 -0.89 -25.09 -29.79
C LEU A 23 0.49 -24.74 -29.18
N GLU A 24 1.59 -25.28 -29.70
CA GLU A 24 2.95 -24.93 -29.26
C GLU A 24 3.28 -23.44 -29.47
N ASN A 25 2.88 -22.87 -30.61
CA ASN A 25 3.09 -21.45 -30.91
C ASN A 25 2.18 -20.56 -30.07
N VAL A 26 0.95 -21.01 -29.78
CA VAL A 26 0.03 -20.31 -28.86
C VAL A 26 0.64 -20.24 -27.46
N LYS A 27 1.19 -21.34 -26.95
CA LYS A 27 1.85 -21.37 -25.64
C LYS A 27 3.07 -20.45 -25.58
N ALA A 28 3.87 -20.40 -26.64
CA ALA A 28 5.01 -19.49 -26.72
C ALA A 28 4.60 -18.01 -26.70
N LEU A 29 3.48 -17.65 -27.34
CA LEU A 29 2.94 -16.29 -27.28
C LEU A 29 2.41 -15.95 -25.88
N LEU A 30 1.72 -16.89 -25.24
CA LEU A 30 1.24 -16.75 -23.87
C LEU A 30 2.38 -16.66 -22.84
N GLU A 31 3.54 -17.26 -23.12
CA GLU A 31 4.72 -17.10 -22.27
C GLU A 31 5.22 -15.67 -22.27
N ALA A 32 5.19 -14.99 -23.42
CA ALA A 32 5.58 -13.60 -23.55
C ALA A 32 4.58 -12.64 -22.89
N ASP A 33 3.27 -12.91 -23.01
CA ASP A 33 2.22 -12.00 -22.52
C ASP A 33 1.83 -12.26 -21.05
N CYS A 34 1.81 -13.52 -20.61
CA CYS A 34 1.36 -13.90 -19.26
C CYS A 34 2.51 -14.30 -18.32
N ASN A 35 3.76 -14.29 -18.78
CA ASN A 35 4.96 -14.62 -17.99
C ASN A 35 4.91 -16.01 -17.31
N ILE A 36 4.24 -16.99 -17.94
CA ILE A 36 4.20 -18.39 -17.50
C ILE A 36 4.97 -19.23 -18.53
N PRO A 37 6.02 -19.98 -18.16
CA PRO A 37 6.78 -20.81 -19.09
C PRO A 37 5.89 -21.82 -19.83
N ALA A 38 6.10 -22.03 -21.14
CA ALA A 38 5.24 -22.90 -21.96
C ALA A 38 5.09 -24.35 -21.43
N ASP A 39 6.09 -24.87 -20.70
CA ASP A 39 6.06 -26.19 -20.06
C ASP A 39 5.21 -26.23 -18.77
N GLU A 40 4.95 -25.07 -18.15
CA GLU A 40 4.09 -24.90 -16.99
C GLU A 40 2.66 -24.49 -17.35
N GLN A 41 2.38 -24.20 -18.62
CA GLN A 41 1.05 -23.79 -19.09
C GLN A 41 0.09 -24.97 -19.29
N LEU A 42 -1.02 -24.94 -18.56
CA LEU A 42 -2.19 -25.81 -18.72
C LEU A 42 -3.33 -25.01 -19.36
N LEU A 43 -3.61 -25.27 -20.64
CA LEU A 43 -4.71 -24.63 -21.36
C LEU A 43 -5.95 -25.50 -21.35
N ILE A 44 -7.08 -24.93 -20.95
CA ILE A 44 -8.38 -25.61 -20.85
C ILE A 44 -9.40 -24.84 -21.70
N HIS A 45 -10.14 -25.56 -22.54
CA HIS A 45 -11.24 -25.05 -23.36
C HIS A 45 -12.47 -25.95 -23.15
N ASN A 46 -13.63 -25.39 -22.81
CA ASN A 46 -14.86 -26.16 -22.57
C ASN A 46 -14.65 -27.39 -21.65
N GLU A 47 -13.95 -27.18 -20.52
CA GLU A 47 -13.60 -28.22 -19.54
C GLU A 47 -12.63 -29.31 -20.03
N ALA A 48 -12.09 -29.19 -21.25
CA ALA A 48 -11.10 -30.12 -21.82
C ALA A 48 -9.69 -29.50 -21.90
N GLU A 49 -8.68 -30.23 -21.41
CA GLU A 49 -7.27 -29.83 -21.52
C GLU A 49 -6.77 -29.96 -22.97
N LEU A 50 -6.19 -28.88 -23.49
CA LEU A 50 -5.52 -28.88 -24.79
C LEU A 50 -4.12 -29.47 -24.63
N ARG A 51 -3.92 -30.72 -25.08
CA ARG A 51 -2.68 -31.48 -24.86
C ARG A 51 -1.78 -31.61 -26.09
N ASP A 52 -2.37 -31.67 -27.28
CA ASP A 52 -1.63 -32.02 -28.50
C ASP A 52 -0.91 -30.77 -29.06
N PRO A 53 0.44 -30.69 -28.97
CA PRO A 53 1.17 -29.46 -29.31
C PRO A 53 1.10 -29.09 -30.79
N LYS A 54 0.92 -30.08 -31.66
CA LYS A 54 0.83 -29.93 -33.13
C LYS A 54 -0.59 -29.77 -33.66
N SER A 55 -1.58 -29.83 -32.77
CA SER A 55 -2.97 -29.62 -33.13
C SER A 55 -3.25 -28.12 -33.19
N THR A 56 -4.10 -27.70 -34.12
CA THR A 56 -4.46 -26.29 -34.31
C THR A 56 -5.56 -25.89 -33.33
N LEU A 57 -5.69 -24.58 -33.07
CA LEU A 57 -6.81 -24.06 -32.27
C LEU A 57 -8.18 -24.45 -32.86
N ALA A 58 -8.30 -24.42 -34.19
CA ALA A 58 -9.50 -24.88 -34.90
C ALA A 58 -9.78 -26.38 -34.67
N ALA A 59 -8.75 -27.24 -34.64
CA ALA A 59 -8.90 -28.67 -34.36
C ALA A 59 -9.30 -28.96 -32.90
N HIS A 60 -9.02 -28.03 -31.99
CA HIS A 60 -9.52 -28.03 -30.62
C HIS A 60 -10.90 -27.38 -30.45
N ASN A 61 -11.58 -27.02 -31.55
CA ASN A 61 -12.87 -26.33 -31.57
C ASN A 61 -12.86 -24.94 -30.91
N VAL A 62 -11.70 -24.29 -30.82
CA VAL A 62 -11.63 -22.91 -30.31
C VAL A 62 -12.11 -21.97 -31.42
N ALA A 63 -13.18 -21.23 -31.14
CA ALA A 63 -13.80 -20.28 -32.05
C ALA A 63 -13.44 -18.83 -31.69
N GLU A 64 -13.90 -17.89 -32.52
CA GLU A 64 -13.74 -16.46 -32.25
C GLU A 64 -14.60 -16.02 -31.06
N ASN A 65 -13.96 -15.28 -30.15
CA ASN A 65 -14.48 -14.83 -28.85
C ASN A 65 -14.66 -15.93 -27.79
N ASP A 66 -14.05 -17.10 -28.00
CA ASP A 66 -14.01 -18.13 -26.96
C ASP A 66 -13.08 -17.75 -25.80
N ILE A 67 -13.32 -18.38 -24.66
CA ILE A 67 -12.51 -18.24 -23.46
C ILE A 67 -11.64 -19.49 -23.27
N LEU A 68 -10.33 -19.29 -23.15
CA LEU A 68 -9.38 -20.31 -22.72
C LEU A 68 -8.97 -20.03 -21.28
N THR A 69 -9.03 -21.03 -20.41
CA THR A 69 -8.47 -20.92 -19.06
C THR A 69 -7.00 -21.33 -19.10
N LEU A 70 -6.13 -20.44 -18.68
CA LEU A 70 -4.70 -20.69 -18.50
C LEU A 70 -4.42 -20.92 -17.02
N ARG A 71 -4.02 -22.15 -16.69
CA ARG A 71 -3.60 -22.52 -15.34
C ARG A 71 -2.13 -22.85 -15.29
N ARG A 72 -1.48 -22.60 -14.15
CA ARG A 72 -0.08 -22.98 -13.94
C ARG A 72 0.01 -24.40 -13.39
N ARG A 73 0.57 -25.34 -14.16
CA ARG A 73 0.84 -26.71 -13.68
C ARG A 73 2.07 -26.69 -12.76
N THR A 74 1.82 -26.83 -11.46
CA THR A 74 2.89 -27.17 -10.51
C THR A 74 3.28 -28.64 -10.73
N ARG A 75 4.54 -28.91 -11.07
CA ARG A 75 5.05 -30.29 -11.11
C ARG A 75 5.02 -30.86 -9.69
N PRO A 76 4.38 -32.02 -9.42
CA PRO A 76 4.72 -32.82 -8.26
C PRO A 76 6.11 -33.40 -8.49
N GLY A 77 7.13 -32.72 -8.00
CA GLY A 77 8.50 -33.21 -7.85
C GLY A 77 9.27 -33.47 -9.15
N THR A 78 10.19 -32.57 -9.48
CA THR A 78 11.58 -33.04 -9.59
C THR A 78 12.02 -33.47 -8.21
N SER A 79 11.67 -34.70 -7.84
CA SER A 79 12.40 -35.41 -6.82
C SER A 79 13.84 -35.48 -7.29
N ALA A 80 14.72 -34.83 -6.53
CA ALA A 80 16.10 -35.26 -6.36
C ALA A 80 16.21 -36.79 -6.44
N PRO A 81 17.31 -37.33 -7.00
CA PRO A 81 17.48 -38.77 -7.14
C PRO A 81 17.26 -39.46 -5.80
N SER A 82 16.31 -40.40 -5.79
CA SER A 82 16.13 -41.36 -4.71
C SER A 82 17.31 -42.32 -4.68
N GLN A 83 18.43 -41.88 -4.11
CA GLN A 83 19.29 -42.79 -3.37
C GLN A 83 18.74 -42.89 -1.94
N ARG A 84 17.85 -43.86 -1.75
CA ARG A 84 17.71 -44.46 -0.42
C ARG A 84 19.05 -45.13 -0.10
N GLN A 85 19.80 -44.46 0.78
CA GLN A 85 20.84 -44.93 1.70
C GLN A 85 22.09 -44.03 1.63
N GLN A 86 22.02 -42.81 2.15
CA GLN A 86 22.99 -42.29 3.13
C GLN A 86 22.66 -40.86 3.55
N ARG A 87 23.10 -40.52 4.76
CA ARG A 87 22.83 -39.32 5.56
C ARG A 87 23.03 -37.98 4.85
N GLN A 88 22.17 -37.04 5.23
CA GLN A 88 22.32 -35.58 5.24
C GLN A 88 23.75 -35.03 5.08
N GLN A 89 23.95 -34.16 4.08
CA GLN A 89 24.94 -33.07 4.06
C GLN A 89 24.65 -32.11 2.89
N LEU A 90 24.46 -30.81 3.17
CA LEU A 90 24.48 -29.71 2.20
C LEU A 90 25.94 -29.23 1.96
N PRO A 91 26.31 -28.77 0.74
CA PRO A 91 27.62 -28.18 0.42
C PRO A 91 27.61 -26.64 0.45
N GLY A 92 28.74 -26.03 0.83
CA GLY A 92 28.92 -24.57 0.95
C GLY A 92 29.84 -23.93 -0.09
N ALA A 93 30.22 -22.68 0.18
CA ALA A 93 31.37 -21.95 -0.37
C ALA A 93 31.81 -20.85 0.63
N PRO A 94 33.06 -20.32 0.60
CA PRO A 94 34.34 -21.02 0.45
C PRO A 94 35.44 -20.58 1.46
N GLY A 95 36.33 -21.53 1.83
CA GLY A 95 37.70 -21.31 2.36
C GLY A 95 37.80 -20.89 3.84
N VAL A 96 38.60 -21.48 4.72
CA VAL A 96 39.93 -22.09 4.59
C VAL A 96 40.18 -23.01 5.80
N GLY A 97 40.79 -24.20 5.62
CA GLY A 97 41.47 -24.93 6.71
C GLY A 97 41.08 -26.42 6.87
N PRO A 98 42.03 -27.31 7.22
CA PRO A 98 41.98 -28.72 6.85
C PRO A 98 41.10 -29.59 7.75
N ALA A 99 40.55 -30.63 7.11
CA ALA A 99 39.69 -31.66 7.67
C ALA A 99 40.31 -32.47 8.81
N VAL A 100 39.51 -32.76 9.84
CA VAL A 100 39.72 -33.89 10.76
C VAL A 100 38.42 -34.70 10.83
N HIS A 101 38.54 -36.00 10.59
CA HIS A 101 37.47 -36.99 10.52
C HIS A 101 36.67 -37.11 11.84
N PRO A 102 35.33 -37.31 11.79
CA PRO A 102 34.52 -37.63 12.96
C PRO A 102 34.55 -39.13 13.22
N GLY A 103 35.41 -39.55 14.15
CA GLY A 103 35.43 -40.89 14.73
C GLY A 103 35.73 -40.77 16.22
N GLN A 104 34.79 -41.26 17.05
CA GLN A 104 34.96 -41.48 18.50
C GLN A 104 35.30 -40.25 19.36
N ILE A 105 34.28 -39.48 19.74
CA ILE A 105 34.25 -38.91 21.10
C ILE A 105 32.83 -39.09 21.63
N SER A 106 32.59 -40.27 22.18
CA SER A 106 31.41 -40.57 22.99
C SER A 106 31.74 -40.18 24.43
N GLN A 107 31.93 -38.89 24.70
CA GLN A 107 32.12 -38.36 26.06
C GLN A 107 31.37 -37.03 26.13
N GLY A 108 30.40 -36.95 27.04
CA GLY A 108 29.69 -35.70 27.31
C GLY A 108 30.66 -34.64 27.84
N PRO A 109 30.35 -33.33 27.73
CA PRO A 109 31.26 -32.24 28.09
C PRO A 109 31.57 -32.11 29.59
N GLY A 110 31.29 -33.13 30.39
CA GLY A 110 31.59 -33.17 31.82
C GLY A 110 33.00 -33.65 32.17
N ASP A 111 33.82 -34.01 31.18
CA ASP A 111 35.19 -34.47 31.44
C ASP A 111 36.11 -33.29 31.77
N PRO A 112 36.84 -33.34 32.91
CA PRO A 112 37.73 -32.26 33.34
C PRO A 112 38.87 -31.99 32.34
N GLU A 113 39.18 -32.96 31.47
CA GLU A 113 40.18 -32.83 30.41
C GLU A 113 39.73 -31.89 29.29
N ASN A 114 38.43 -31.86 28.96
CA ASN A 114 37.89 -30.99 27.90
C ASN A 114 37.84 -29.51 28.35
N ALA A 115 37.49 -29.27 29.61
CA ALA A 115 37.47 -27.92 30.18
C ALA A 115 38.89 -27.31 30.28
N GLU A 116 39.90 -28.14 30.58
CA GLU A 116 41.29 -27.70 30.64
C GLU A 116 41.87 -27.42 29.24
N GLN A 117 41.48 -28.21 28.23
CA GLN A 117 41.82 -27.94 26.82
C GLN A 117 41.22 -26.61 26.33
N ILE A 118 39.94 -26.34 26.68
CA ILE A 118 39.29 -25.06 26.36
C ILE A 118 40.01 -23.91 27.04
N ARG A 119 40.42 -24.07 28.30
CA ARG A 119 41.20 -23.06 29.04
C ARG A 119 42.54 -22.78 28.37
N GLN A 120 43.28 -23.82 27.99
CA GLN A 120 44.56 -23.69 27.31
C GLN A 120 44.41 -23.03 25.93
N HIS A 121 43.34 -23.34 25.21
CA HIS A 121 43.03 -22.69 23.93
C HIS A 121 42.76 -21.19 24.10
N VAL A 122 41.96 -20.81 25.10
CA VAL A 122 41.70 -19.40 25.45
C VAL A 122 42.97 -18.67 25.89
N LEU A 123 43.87 -19.32 26.62
CA LEU A 123 45.15 -18.73 27.02
C LEU A 123 46.16 -18.64 25.86
N SER A 124 46.04 -19.53 24.87
CA SER A 124 46.91 -19.53 23.69
C SER A 124 46.55 -18.45 22.68
N ASP A 125 45.29 -17.97 22.68
CA ASP A 125 44.81 -16.93 21.79
C ASP A 125 44.48 -15.62 22.56
N PRO A 126 45.33 -14.59 22.46
CA PRO A 126 45.12 -13.33 23.17
C PRO A 126 43.89 -12.55 22.67
N ALA A 127 43.48 -12.72 21.42
CA ALA A 127 42.28 -12.05 20.89
C ALA A 127 41.00 -12.65 21.51
N LEU A 128 40.96 -13.97 21.63
CA LEU A 128 39.85 -14.70 22.25
C LEU A 128 39.72 -14.36 23.73
N LEU A 129 40.85 -14.24 24.45
CA LEU A 129 40.87 -13.85 25.86
C LEU A 129 40.32 -12.43 26.07
N GLN A 130 40.67 -11.50 25.18
CA GLN A 130 40.17 -10.13 25.26
C GLN A 130 38.66 -10.04 25.00
N GLN A 131 38.15 -10.76 24.00
CA GLN A 131 36.71 -10.86 23.74
C GLN A 131 35.95 -11.48 24.93
N LEU A 132 36.55 -12.49 25.56
CA LEU A 132 35.97 -13.16 26.73
C LEU A 132 36.00 -12.25 27.97
N ALA A 133 37.04 -11.41 28.13
CA ALA A 133 37.11 -10.41 29.19
C ALA A 133 36.04 -9.30 29.03
N GLU A 134 35.73 -8.90 27.79
CA GLU A 134 34.69 -7.91 27.49
C GLU A 134 33.28 -8.45 27.75
N ARG A 135 32.98 -9.69 27.30
CA ARG A 135 31.64 -10.27 27.48
C ARG A 135 31.41 -10.91 28.83
N GLN A 136 32.42 -11.54 29.42
CA GLN A 136 32.26 -12.39 30.60
C GLN A 136 33.51 -12.34 31.49
N PRO A 137 33.72 -11.22 32.20
CA PRO A 137 34.97 -10.93 32.93
C PRO A 137 35.30 -11.97 34.02
N ALA A 138 34.28 -12.53 34.68
CA ALA A 138 34.45 -13.55 35.71
C ALA A 138 35.00 -14.88 35.16
N LEU A 139 34.74 -15.20 33.89
CA LEU A 139 35.23 -16.39 33.23
C LEU A 139 36.65 -16.18 32.69
N ALA A 140 36.95 -14.97 32.20
CA ALA A 140 38.29 -14.58 31.77
C ALA A 140 39.29 -14.56 32.92
N ASP A 141 38.91 -13.96 34.06
CA ASP A 141 39.72 -13.96 35.27
C ASP A 141 39.98 -15.39 35.78
N ALA A 142 38.95 -16.23 35.78
CA ALA A 142 39.09 -17.63 36.17
C ALA A 142 40.00 -18.42 35.21
N ALA A 143 39.97 -18.15 33.90
CA ALA A 143 40.82 -18.83 32.92
C ALA A 143 42.32 -18.63 33.19
N VAL A 144 42.69 -17.41 33.61
CA VAL A 144 44.07 -17.00 33.90
C VAL A 144 44.50 -17.37 35.31
N ASN A 145 43.67 -17.05 36.30
CA ASN A 145 44.08 -17.04 37.71
C ASN A 145 43.59 -18.26 38.51
N ASN A 146 42.56 -18.97 38.06
CA ASN A 146 41.95 -20.04 38.85
C ASN A 146 41.34 -21.17 37.98
N PRO A 147 42.12 -22.19 37.61
CA PRO A 147 41.68 -23.26 36.71
C PRO A 147 40.49 -24.05 37.27
N THR A 148 40.47 -24.29 38.58
CA THR A 148 39.36 -24.99 39.23
C THR A 148 38.05 -24.22 39.15
N ARG A 149 38.10 -22.89 39.31
CA ARG A 149 36.93 -22.00 39.17
C ARG A 149 36.48 -21.87 37.71
N PHE A 150 37.42 -21.91 36.76
CA PHE A 150 37.10 -21.91 35.34
C PHE A 150 36.31 -23.16 34.95
N HIS A 151 36.74 -24.34 35.42
CA HIS A 151 36.02 -25.59 35.19
C HIS A 151 34.59 -25.58 35.75
N THR A 152 34.39 -25.05 36.96
CA THR A 152 33.05 -24.94 37.54
C THR A 152 32.14 -24.02 36.73
N LEU A 153 32.67 -22.89 36.25
CA LEU A 153 31.89 -21.91 35.49
C LEU A 153 31.53 -22.40 34.08
N ILE A 154 32.46 -23.07 33.38
CA ILE A 154 32.17 -23.68 32.07
C ILE A 154 31.10 -24.75 32.19
N ARG A 155 31.22 -25.62 33.21
CA ARG A 155 30.23 -26.67 33.44
C ARG A 155 28.84 -26.09 33.75
N GLU A 156 28.77 -25.04 34.56
CA GLU A 156 27.52 -24.34 34.85
C GLU A 156 26.93 -23.68 33.59
N LEU A 157 27.75 -23.05 32.76
CA LEU A 157 27.33 -22.45 31.49
C LEU A 157 26.79 -23.49 30.50
N ASP A 158 27.44 -24.64 30.41
CA ASP A 158 27.02 -25.76 29.55
C ASP A 158 25.75 -26.45 30.08
N GLU A 159 25.58 -26.56 31.39
CA GLU A 159 24.34 -27.02 32.02
C GLU A 159 23.20 -26.03 31.78
N GLN A 160 23.44 -24.72 31.93
CA GLN A 160 22.46 -23.68 31.63
C GLN A 160 22.06 -23.68 30.15
N ARG A 161 23.04 -23.79 29.25
CA ARG A 161 22.80 -23.86 27.79
C ARG A 161 21.99 -25.10 27.41
N ARG A 162 22.36 -26.28 27.91
CA ARG A 162 21.61 -27.53 27.67
C ARG A 162 20.22 -27.48 28.27
N ASN A 163 20.03 -26.87 29.43
CA ASN A 163 18.72 -26.69 30.05
C ASN A 163 17.84 -25.72 29.25
N ALA A 164 18.41 -24.61 28.76
CA ALA A 164 17.70 -23.65 27.92
C ALA A 164 17.29 -24.29 26.58
N GLU A 165 18.21 -25.01 25.93
CA GLU A 165 17.94 -25.75 24.69
C GLU A 165 16.89 -26.84 24.91
N SER A 166 17.00 -27.63 25.98
CA SER A 166 16.01 -28.67 26.33
C SER A 166 14.64 -28.07 26.61
N THR A 167 14.57 -26.91 27.27
CA THR A 167 13.31 -26.22 27.58
C THR A 167 12.66 -25.69 26.30
N ARG A 168 13.44 -25.04 25.43
CA ARG A 168 12.99 -24.57 24.11
C ARG A 168 12.50 -25.73 23.25
N MET A 169 13.24 -26.83 23.22
CA MET A 169 12.89 -28.02 22.44
C MET A 169 11.63 -28.70 22.98
N ARG A 170 11.46 -28.76 24.30
CA ARG A 170 10.23 -29.28 24.94
C ARG A 170 9.03 -28.37 24.66
N GLN A 171 9.22 -27.06 24.59
CA GLN A 171 8.16 -26.11 24.23
C GLN A 171 7.74 -26.25 22.76
N ILE A 172 8.71 -26.39 21.84
CA ILE A 172 8.44 -26.67 20.42
C ILE A 172 7.75 -28.03 20.26
N GLN A 173 8.18 -29.06 20.99
CA GLN A 173 7.52 -30.37 20.96
C GLN A 173 6.13 -30.32 21.57
N ALA A 174 5.90 -29.55 22.63
CA ALA A 174 4.57 -29.39 23.22
C ALA A 174 3.59 -28.69 22.25
N LEU A 175 4.06 -27.66 21.53
CA LEU A 175 3.28 -27.01 20.47
C LEU A 175 3.01 -27.96 19.28
N ASN A 176 3.92 -28.89 18.98
CA ASN A 176 3.73 -29.92 17.95
C ASN A 176 2.93 -31.16 18.41
N ALA A 177 2.82 -31.41 19.71
CA ALA A 177 2.22 -32.62 20.27
C ALA A 177 0.69 -32.62 20.21
N ASN A 178 0.06 -31.44 20.06
CA ASN A 178 -1.36 -31.30 19.77
C ASN A 178 -1.57 -30.52 18.45
N PRO A 179 -1.57 -31.21 17.31
CA PRO A 179 -1.85 -30.62 15.99
C PRO A 179 -3.24 -29.97 15.85
N PHE A 180 -4.11 -30.10 16.84
CA PHE A 180 -5.48 -29.56 16.87
C PHE A 180 -5.67 -28.43 17.89
N ASP A 181 -4.61 -27.95 18.54
CA ASP A 181 -4.68 -26.82 19.45
C ASP A 181 -4.64 -25.51 18.65
N MET A 182 -5.80 -24.85 18.54
CA MET A 182 -5.97 -23.64 17.73
C MET A 182 -5.03 -22.51 18.17
N ASP A 183 -4.75 -22.40 19.46
CA ASP A 183 -3.86 -21.35 19.99
C ASP A 183 -2.39 -21.61 19.63
N ALA A 184 -1.96 -22.88 19.59
CA ALA A 184 -0.61 -23.25 19.17
C ALA A 184 -0.43 -23.03 17.66
N GLN A 185 -1.44 -23.39 16.87
CA GLN A 185 -1.44 -23.18 15.42
C GLN A 185 -1.41 -21.69 15.06
N ALA A 186 -2.17 -20.85 15.75
CA ALA A 186 -2.17 -19.40 15.57
C ALA A 186 -0.80 -18.78 15.89
N ARG A 187 -0.14 -19.21 16.96
CA ARG A 187 1.21 -18.74 17.31
C ARG A 187 2.26 -19.19 16.30
N ILE A 188 2.13 -20.40 15.75
CA ILE A 188 3.02 -20.91 14.70
C ILE A 188 2.80 -20.11 13.41
N GLU A 189 1.56 -19.85 13.03
CA GLU A 189 1.21 -19.04 11.85
C GLU A 189 1.73 -17.61 11.97
N GLU A 190 1.54 -16.97 13.13
CA GLU A 190 2.04 -15.61 13.38
C GLU A 190 3.57 -15.55 13.35
N ALA A 191 4.26 -16.54 13.92
CA ALA A 191 5.71 -16.64 13.87
C ALA A 191 6.23 -16.80 12.42
N ILE A 192 5.60 -17.67 11.62
CA ILE A 192 5.95 -17.86 10.20
C ILE A 192 5.70 -16.57 9.42
N ARG A 193 4.58 -15.89 9.68
CA ARG A 193 4.27 -14.60 9.05
C ARG A 193 5.34 -13.56 9.37
N LEU A 194 5.72 -13.41 10.64
CA LEU A 194 6.74 -12.46 11.05
C LEU A 194 8.10 -12.78 10.42
N GLU A 195 8.47 -14.07 10.34
CA GLU A 195 9.70 -14.52 9.68
C GLU A 195 9.69 -14.18 8.18
N ASN A 196 8.57 -14.44 7.49
CA ASN A 196 8.42 -14.09 6.07
C ASN A 196 8.48 -12.57 5.84
N VAL A 197 7.85 -11.78 6.72
CA VAL A 197 7.89 -10.31 6.65
C VAL A 197 9.32 -9.81 6.88
N ALA A 198 10.04 -10.38 7.85
CA ALA A 198 11.42 -10.02 8.15
C ALA A 198 12.36 -10.39 6.98
N ALA A 199 12.22 -11.59 6.42
CA ALA A 199 13.00 -12.02 5.26
C ALA A 199 12.72 -11.14 4.03
N ASN A 200 11.46 -10.74 3.81
CA ASN A 200 11.11 -9.81 2.74
C ASN A 200 11.69 -8.40 2.98
N LEU A 201 11.67 -7.92 4.22
CA LEU A 201 12.28 -6.64 4.58
C LEU A 201 13.80 -6.66 4.37
N GLU A 202 14.47 -7.72 4.79
CA GLU A 202 15.91 -7.92 4.60
C GLU A 202 16.26 -7.98 3.11
N ALA A 203 15.51 -8.74 2.31
CA ALA A 203 15.67 -8.76 0.86
C ALA A 203 15.43 -7.38 0.23
N ALA A 204 14.43 -6.63 0.70
CA ALA A 204 14.20 -5.28 0.22
C ALA A 204 15.39 -4.36 0.57
N LEU A 205 15.98 -4.46 1.76
CA LEU A 205 17.15 -3.66 2.15
C LEU A 205 18.41 -4.03 1.35
N GLU A 206 18.60 -5.32 1.04
CA GLU A 206 19.76 -5.81 0.29
C GLU A 206 19.67 -5.47 -1.20
N TYR A 207 18.52 -5.71 -1.83
CA TYR A 207 18.36 -5.59 -3.29
C TYR A 207 17.75 -4.26 -3.72
N ASN A 208 16.92 -3.64 -2.89
CA ASN A 208 16.17 -2.42 -3.21
C ASN A 208 16.31 -1.33 -2.12
N PRO A 209 17.54 -0.90 -1.75
CA PRO A 209 17.73 0.12 -0.71
C PRO A 209 17.02 1.45 -1.03
N GLU A 210 16.80 1.75 -2.32
CA GLU A 210 16.05 2.93 -2.78
C GLU A 210 14.56 2.91 -2.40
N SER A 211 13.98 1.74 -2.14
CA SER A 211 12.59 1.63 -1.64
C SER A 211 12.41 2.25 -0.25
N PHE A 212 13.52 2.46 0.48
CA PHE A 212 13.55 3.11 1.79
C PHE A 212 13.98 4.59 1.71
N GLY A 213 14.36 5.06 0.53
CA GLY A 213 14.69 6.46 0.28
C GLY A 213 13.43 7.32 0.22
N ARG A 214 13.47 8.51 0.84
CA ARG A 214 12.39 9.50 0.67
C ARG A 214 12.44 10.05 -0.75
N VAL A 215 11.36 9.88 -1.52
CA VAL A 215 11.26 10.47 -2.85
C VAL A 215 10.95 11.95 -2.72
N THR A 216 11.84 12.78 -3.25
CA THR A 216 11.66 14.24 -3.26
C THR A 216 10.62 14.61 -4.32
N MET A 217 9.62 15.42 -3.93
CA MET A 217 8.59 15.89 -4.85
C MET A 217 9.15 16.89 -5.87
N LEU A 218 8.56 16.91 -7.07
CA LEU A 218 9.06 17.72 -8.19
C LEU A 218 8.64 19.18 -8.05
N TYR A 219 9.60 20.07 -7.86
CA TYR A 219 9.36 21.52 -7.85
C TYR A 219 10.26 22.24 -8.85
N ILE A 220 9.77 23.33 -9.42
CA ILE A 220 10.56 24.24 -10.25
C ILE A 220 10.40 25.67 -9.74
N GLU A 221 11.44 26.48 -9.93
CA GLU A 221 11.37 27.92 -9.69
C GLU A 221 10.77 28.63 -10.90
N VAL A 222 9.73 29.41 -10.66
CA VAL A 222 9.05 30.24 -11.66
C VAL A 222 8.89 31.65 -11.11
N GLU A 223 8.65 32.62 -11.99
CA GLU A 223 8.23 33.95 -11.57
C GLU A 223 6.88 34.30 -12.17
N VAL A 224 6.00 34.81 -11.34
CA VAL A 224 4.68 35.30 -11.74
C VAL A 224 4.64 36.79 -11.51
N ASN A 225 4.53 37.59 -12.58
CA ASN A 225 4.52 39.05 -12.50
C ASN A 225 5.70 39.64 -11.69
N GLY A 226 6.89 39.04 -11.82
CA GLY A 226 8.12 39.46 -11.13
C GLY A 226 8.30 38.91 -9.71
N HIS A 227 7.36 38.10 -9.21
CA HIS A 227 7.48 37.44 -7.90
C HIS A 227 7.94 35.99 -8.06
N PRO A 228 9.04 35.57 -7.41
CA PRO A 228 9.50 34.18 -7.46
C PRO A 228 8.57 33.27 -6.65
N VAL A 229 8.18 32.15 -7.25
CA VAL A 229 7.25 31.15 -6.71
C VAL A 229 7.82 29.77 -7.00
N LYS A 230 7.72 28.86 -6.03
CA LYS A 230 8.07 27.46 -6.22
C LYS A 230 6.83 26.69 -6.66
N ALA A 231 6.81 26.26 -7.92
CA ALA A 231 5.70 25.54 -8.49
C ALA A 231 5.88 24.03 -8.28
N PHE A 232 4.89 23.38 -7.67
CA PHE A 232 4.81 21.93 -7.55
C PHE A 232 4.34 21.33 -8.89
N VAL A 233 5.13 20.44 -9.49
CA VAL A 233 4.83 19.84 -10.80
C VAL A 233 4.08 18.53 -10.59
N ASP A 234 2.81 18.50 -10.99
CA ASP A 234 1.92 17.36 -10.74
C ASP A 234 1.13 16.97 -11.99
N SER A 235 1.50 15.83 -12.59
CA SER A 235 0.80 15.26 -13.74
C SER A 235 -0.54 14.59 -13.38
N GLY A 236 -0.77 14.28 -12.10
CA GLY A 236 -2.02 13.71 -11.59
C GLY A 236 -3.12 14.76 -11.40
N ALA A 237 -2.77 16.03 -11.29
CA ALA A 237 -3.73 17.12 -11.19
C ALA A 237 -4.26 17.54 -12.56
N GLN A 238 -5.58 17.51 -12.75
CA GLN A 238 -6.21 17.92 -14.01
C GLN A 238 -6.02 19.42 -14.31
N ALA A 239 -5.97 20.26 -13.28
CA ALA A 239 -5.94 21.72 -13.43
C ALA A 239 -4.76 22.33 -12.66
N THR A 240 -4.18 23.38 -13.23
CA THR A 240 -3.18 24.22 -12.56
C THR A 240 -3.88 25.12 -11.55
N ILE A 241 -3.41 25.06 -10.30
CA ILE A 241 -4.02 25.70 -9.13
C ILE A 241 -3.04 26.68 -8.52
N MET A 242 -3.55 27.83 -8.07
CA MET A 242 -2.77 28.80 -7.31
C MET A 242 -3.53 29.19 -6.04
N SER A 243 -2.81 29.32 -4.93
CA SER A 243 -3.39 29.75 -3.66
C SER A 243 -3.81 31.23 -3.73
N PRO A 244 -4.81 31.65 -2.95
CA PRO A 244 -5.20 33.05 -2.85
C PRO A 244 -4.04 33.95 -2.40
N GLU A 245 -3.27 33.49 -1.41
CA GLU A 245 -2.13 34.22 -0.84
C GLU A 245 -1.03 34.44 -1.89
N CYS A 246 -0.75 33.42 -2.71
CA CYS A 246 0.19 33.53 -3.82
C CYS A 246 -0.31 34.50 -4.89
N ALA A 247 -1.60 34.45 -5.25
CA ALA A 247 -2.20 35.35 -6.24
C ALA A 247 -2.18 36.82 -5.78
N GLU A 248 -2.36 37.08 -4.48
CA GLU A 248 -2.22 38.40 -3.87
C GLU A 248 -0.76 38.88 -3.88
N ALA A 249 0.17 38.03 -3.45
CA ALA A 249 1.60 38.33 -3.44
C ALA A 249 2.12 38.66 -4.85
N CYS A 250 1.65 37.94 -5.86
CA CYS A 250 2.01 38.17 -7.27
C CYS A 250 1.27 39.37 -7.90
N GLY A 251 0.32 40.00 -7.20
CA GLY A 251 -0.45 41.14 -7.73
C GLY A 251 -1.39 40.79 -8.88
N ILE A 252 -1.75 39.52 -9.04
CA ILE A 252 -2.64 39.04 -10.11
C ILE A 252 -4.09 38.84 -9.65
N MET A 253 -4.41 39.11 -8.39
CA MET A 253 -5.77 39.01 -7.83
C MET A 253 -6.81 39.82 -8.64
N ARG A 254 -6.39 40.92 -9.29
CA ARG A 254 -7.21 41.74 -10.20
C ARG A 254 -7.66 41.03 -11.48
N LEU A 255 -6.99 39.93 -11.86
CA LEU A 255 -7.27 39.15 -13.07
C LEU A 255 -8.24 37.99 -12.81
N VAL A 256 -8.64 37.78 -11.54
CA VAL A 256 -9.47 36.66 -11.13
C VAL A 256 -10.92 36.89 -11.55
N ASP A 257 -11.40 36.09 -12.48
CA ASP A 257 -12.80 36.07 -12.90
C ASP A 257 -13.63 35.25 -11.91
N ARG A 258 -14.37 35.95 -11.05
CA ARG A 258 -15.22 35.36 -10.01
C ARG A 258 -16.45 34.63 -10.55
N ARG A 259 -16.78 34.75 -11.84
CA ARG A 259 -17.87 33.96 -12.46
C ARG A 259 -17.56 32.47 -12.49
N PHE A 260 -16.28 32.12 -12.39
CA PHE A 260 -15.79 30.74 -12.28
C PHE A 260 -15.57 30.32 -10.82
N ALA A 261 -16.09 31.09 -9.85
CA ALA A 261 -16.10 30.68 -8.45
C ALA A 261 -17.01 29.47 -8.25
N GLY A 262 -16.69 28.63 -7.27
CA GLY A 262 -17.42 27.40 -7.01
C GLY A 262 -16.81 26.60 -5.87
N ILE A 263 -17.24 25.35 -5.76
CA ILE A 263 -16.71 24.40 -4.78
C ILE A 263 -16.12 23.23 -5.56
N ALA A 264 -14.81 23.02 -5.44
CA ALA A 264 -14.16 21.83 -5.95
C ALA A 264 -14.53 20.65 -5.04
N ARG A 265 -15.15 19.62 -5.62
CA ARG A 265 -15.41 18.34 -4.95
C ARG A 265 -14.46 17.30 -5.53
N GLY A 266 -13.56 16.79 -4.70
CA GLY A 266 -12.58 15.75 -5.03
C GLY A 266 -12.11 15.06 -3.75
N VAL A 267 -10.79 14.91 -3.56
CA VAL A 267 -10.15 14.38 -2.33
C VAL A 267 -10.35 15.26 -1.07
N GLY A 268 -11.28 16.20 -1.14
CA GLY A 268 -11.63 17.20 -0.15
C GLY A 268 -12.66 18.18 -0.73
N VAL A 269 -13.16 19.09 0.13
CA VAL A 269 -14.02 20.21 -0.28
C VAL A 269 -13.18 21.48 -0.21
N ALA A 270 -12.90 22.08 -1.36
CA ALA A 270 -12.11 23.30 -1.46
C ALA A 270 -12.90 24.39 -2.19
N LYS A 271 -12.81 25.64 -1.72
CA LYS A 271 -13.54 26.76 -2.31
C LYS A 271 -12.71 27.41 -3.40
N ILE A 272 -13.26 27.44 -4.62
CA ILE A 272 -12.68 28.12 -5.77
C ILE A 272 -13.14 29.58 -5.72
N LEU A 273 -12.19 30.52 -5.61
CA LEU A 273 -12.46 31.96 -5.64
C LEU A 273 -12.74 32.47 -7.05
N GLY A 274 -12.15 31.83 -8.07
CA GLY A 274 -12.34 32.18 -9.46
C GLY A 274 -11.22 31.63 -10.33
N ARG A 275 -11.14 32.12 -11.57
CA ARG A 275 -10.13 31.69 -12.54
C ARG A 275 -9.40 32.88 -13.15
N VAL A 276 -8.07 32.77 -13.26
CA VAL A 276 -7.26 33.64 -14.12
C VAL A 276 -7.16 32.95 -15.49
N HIS A 277 -7.70 33.58 -16.53
CA HIS A 277 -7.75 32.95 -17.87
C HIS A 277 -6.40 32.93 -18.57
N SER A 278 -5.59 33.97 -18.35
CA SER A 278 -4.25 34.08 -18.92
C SER A 278 -3.40 35.03 -18.10
N ALA A 279 -2.23 34.56 -17.67
CA ALA A 279 -1.16 35.37 -17.11
C ALA A 279 0.19 34.77 -17.55
N GLN A 280 1.19 35.64 -17.74
CA GLN A 280 2.53 35.19 -18.12
C GLN A 280 3.29 34.72 -16.88
N ILE A 281 3.88 33.54 -16.97
CA ILE A 281 4.85 33.04 -16.02
C ILE A 281 6.21 32.96 -16.70
N ARG A 282 7.26 33.38 -16.00
CA ARG A 282 8.64 33.20 -16.44
C ARG A 282 9.17 31.92 -15.82
N VAL A 283 9.75 31.06 -16.64
CA VAL A 283 10.36 29.79 -16.22
C VAL A 283 11.82 29.81 -16.66
N GLY A 284 12.74 29.48 -15.76
CA GLY A 284 14.17 29.62 -16.04
C GLY A 284 14.56 31.08 -16.33
N GLN A 285 15.46 31.30 -17.29
CA GLN A 285 16.05 32.62 -17.56
C GLN A 285 15.12 33.50 -18.41
N ASP A 286 14.69 33.00 -19.57
CA ASP A 286 14.01 33.82 -20.60
C ASP A 286 12.73 33.19 -21.19
N LEU A 287 12.22 32.08 -20.63
CA LEU A 287 11.00 31.43 -21.15
C LEU A 287 9.74 32.01 -20.51
N PHE A 288 8.87 32.62 -21.32
CA PHE A 288 7.58 33.14 -20.87
C PHE A 288 6.44 32.25 -21.37
N LEU A 289 5.65 31.72 -20.45
CA LEU A 289 4.52 30.84 -20.75
C LEU A 289 3.20 31.54 -20.40
N ALA A 290 2.23 31.49 -21.30
CA ALA A 290 0.87 31.93 -21.00
C ALA A 290 0.11 30.80 -20.29
N CYS A 291 -0.26 31.03 -19.03
CA CYS A 291 -0.89 30.03 -18.17
C CYS A 291 -2.24 30.51 -17.63
N SER A 292 -3.15 29.56 -17.41
CA SER A 292 -4.41 29.81 -16.71
C SER A 292 -4.36 29.19 -15.32
N PHE A 293 -4.92 29.85 -14.32
CA PHE A 293 -4.90 29.40 -12.93
C PHE A 293 -6.30 29.30 -12.37
N THR A 294 -6.59 28.19 -11.69
CA THR A 294 -7.75 28.11 -10.80
C THR A 294 -7.32 28.60 -9.43
N ILE A 295 -7.93 29.69 -8.95
CA ILE A 295 -7.62 30.24 -7.62
C ILE A 295 -8.49 29.52 -6.61
N MET A 296 -7.88 28.74 -5.72
CA MET A 296 -8.60 27.85 -4.82
C MET A 296 -7.99 27.88 -3.41
N GLU A 297 -8.86 28.00 -2.40
CA GLU A 297 -8.49 27.90 -0.98
C GLU A 297 -8.09 26.45 -0.66
N GLY A 298 -6.88 26.24 -0.15
CA GLY A 298 -6.36 24.92 0.18
C GLY A 298 -5.05 25.01 0.95
N LYS A 299 -4.74 24.00 1.76
CA LYS A 299 -3.52 23.94 2.57
C LYS A 299 -2.49 23.06 1.88
N GLY A 300 -1.35 23.63 1.47
CA GLY A 300 -0.16 22.82 1.18
C GLY A 300 0.80 23.36 0.12
N VAL A 301 0.30 24.08 -0.90
CA VAL A 301 1.13 24.56 -2.03
C VAL A 301 0.68 25.93 -2.53
N ASP A 302 1.64 26.79 -2.88
CA ASP A 302 1.37 28.12 -3.44
C ASP A 302 0.93 28.06 -4.90
N LEU A 303 1.62 27.25 -5.70
CA LEU A 303 1.35 27.03 -7.10
C LEU A 303 1.54 25.56 -7.44
N LEU A 304 0.49 24.94 -7.96
CA LEU A 304 0.51 23.60 -8.53
C LEU A 304 0.43 23.73 -10.05
N PHE A 305 1.46 23.23 -10.74
CA PHE A 305 1.56 23.16 -12.19
C PHE A 305 1.03 21.82 -12.70
N GLY A 306 -0.24 21.86 -13.13
CA GLY A 306 -1.03 20.68 -13.45
C GLY A 306 -0.89 20.21 -14.89
N LEU A 307 -1.58 19.10 -15.18
CA LEU A 307 -1.55 18.43 -16.47
C LEU A 307 -2.07 19.30 -17.62
N ASP A 308 -3.00 20.22 -17.35
CA ASP A 308 -3.52 21.17 -18.34
C ASP A 308 -2.43 22.07 -18.93
N MET A 309 -1.56 22.64 -18.10
CA MET A 309 -0.46 23.50 -18.55
C MET A 309 0.73 22.68 -19.04
N LEU A 310 1.01 21.52 -18.43
CA LEU A 310 2.01 20.57 -18.93
C LEU A 310 1.70 20.15 -20.37
N LYS A 311 0.45 19.74 -20.65
CA LYS A 311 0.02 19.37 -22.01
C LYS A 311 0.02 20.56 -22.96
N ARG A 312 -0.49 21.71 -22.53
CA ARG A 312 -0.56 22.92 -23.36
C ARG A 312 0.82 23.34 -23.88
N HIS A 313 1.85 23.25 -23.04
CA HIS A 313 3.21 23.66 -23.38
C HIS A 313 4.10 22.48 -23.79
N GLN A 314 3.51 21.32 -24.07
CA GLN A 314 4.22 20.09 -24.49
C GLN A 314 5.42 19.76 -23.60
N ALA A 315 5.23 19.92 -22.29
CA ALA A 315 6.29 19.72 -21.31
C ALA A 315 6.70 18.25 -21.22
N CYS A 316 7.99 18.01 -21.03
CA CYS A 316 8.55 16.69 -20.76
C CYS A 316 9.15 16.67 -19.35
N ILE A 317 8.61 15.82 -18.48
CA ILE A 317 9.17 15.54 -17.16
C ILE A 317 10.29 14.51 -17.34
N ASP A 318 11.53 14.98 -17.43
CA ASP A 318 12.71 14.13 -17.65
C ASP A 318 13.37 13.84 -16.30
N LEU A 319 12.99 12.70 -15.70
CA LEU A 319 13.53 12.25 -14.41
C LEU A 319 14.99 11.79 -14.52
N ALA A 320 15.44 11.32 -15.69
CA ALA A 320 16.83 10.93 -15.90
C ALA A 320 17.77 12.14 -15.86
N LYS A 321 17.32 13.29 -16.38
CA LYS A 321 18.05 14.56 -16.27
C LYS A 321 17.67 15.40 -15.05
N ASN A 322 16.72 14.93 -14.24
CA ASN A 322 16.12 15.66 -13.13
C ASN A 322 15.69 17.10 -13.51
N ALA A 323 14.96 17.22 -14.61
CA ALA A 323 14.53 18.52 -15.15
C ALA A 323 13.18 18.46 -15.87
N LEU A 324 12.45 19.58 -15.83
CA LEU A 324 11.30 19.84 -16.70
C LEU A 324 11.80 20.50 -17.99
N ILE A 325 11.47 19.91 -19.12
CA ILE A 325 11.83 20.43 -20.45
C ILE A 325 10.58 21.05 -21.07
N ILE A 326 10.66 22.33 -21.45
CA ILE A 326 9.57 23.05 -22.15
C ILE A 326 10.19 23.82 -23.30
N ASN A 327 9.71 23.62 -24.53
CA ASN A 327 10.26 24.27 -25.74
C ASN A 327 11.78 24.15 -25.86
N ASP A 328 12.33 22.94 -25.65
CA ASP A 328 13.77 22.63 -25.62
C ASP A 328 14.59 23.32 -24.51
N ILE A 329 13.96 24.10 -23.64
CA ILE A 329 14.59 24.74 -22.48
C ILE A 329 14.49 23.81 -21.29
N GLN A 330 15.65 23.48 -20.72
CA GLN A 330 15.77 22.62 -19.56
C GLN A 330 15.70 23.45 -18.26
N VAL A 331 14.76 23.10 -17.39
CA VAL A 331 14.55 23.71 -16.07
C VAL A 331 14.77 22.65 -15.01
N LYS A 332 15.82 22.79 -14.21
CA LYS A 332 16.16 21.78 -13.19
C LYS A 332 15.09 21.72 -12.10
N PHE A 333 14.78 20.52 -11.62
CA PHE A 333 13.98 20.37 -10.42
C PHE A 333 14.77 20.81 -9.19
N LEU A 334 14.06 21.40 -8.23
CA LEU A 334 14.62 21.81 -6.95
C LEU A 334 15.06 20.59 -6.14
N SER A 335 16.15 20.75 -5.43
CA SER A 335 16.65 19.74 -4.50
C SER A 335 15.96 19.85 -3.13
N GLU A 336 16.06 18.81 -2.30
CA GLU A 336 15.35 18.70 -1.02
C GLU A 336 15.51 19.93 -0.10
N HIS A 337 16.72 20.51 -0.05
CA HIS A 337 16.99 21.67 0.79
C HIS A 337 16.30 22.95 0.31
N GLU A 338 16.01 23.05 -0.99
CA GLU A 338 15.37 24.19 -1.65
C GLU A 338 13.84 24.11 -1.61
N LEU A 339 13.26 23.01 -1.15
CA LEU A 339 11.81 22.86 -1.08
C LEU A 339 11.15 23.79 -0.03
N PRO A 340 9.87 24.19 -0.25
CA PRO A 340 9.09 24.88 0.77
C PRO A 340 8.97 24.06 2.06
N SER A 341 8.89 24.71 3.22
CA SER A 341 8.75 24.02 4.52
C SER A 341 7.52 23.08 4.58
N SER A 342 6.41 23.47 3.94
CA SER A 342 5.21 22.63 3.83
C SER A 342 5.43 21.33 3.06
N ALA A 343 6.38 21.31 2.11
CA ALA A 343 6.74 20.10 1.36
C ALA A 343 7.73 19.21 2.13
N LYS A 344 8.49 19.79 3.08
CA LYS A 344 9.39 19.05 3.97
C LYS A 344 8.63 18.29 5.04
N GLU A 345 7.60 18.90 5.64
CA GLU A 345 6.76 18.27 6.67
C GLU A 345 5.93 17.09 6.15
N ASN A 346 5.40 17.15 4.92
CA ASN A 346 4.63 16.03 4.34
C ASN A 346 5.48 14.77 4.04
N GLY A 347 6.81 14.88 4.06
CA GLY A 347 7.73 13.76 3.90
C GLY A 347 8.33 13.25 5.23
N GLU A 348 8.09 13.95 6.34
CA GLU A 348 8.51 13.50 7.67
C GLU A 348 7.47 12.55 8.23
N LEU A 349 7.66 11.24 8.00
CA LEU A 349 7.12 10.24 8.92
C LEU A 349 7.56 10.63 10.32
N SER A 350 6.60 10.81 11.21
CA SER A 350 6.88 11.12 12.61
C SER A 350 7.80 10.05 13.19
N ALA A 351 8.70 10.41 14.11
CA ALA A 351 9.55 9.44 14.81
C ALA A 351 8.70 8.35 15.51
N GLU A 352 7.44 8.67 15.83
CA GLU A 352 6.45 7.76 16.41
C GLU A 352 5.93 6.71 15.39
N GLU A 353 5.74 7.08 14.10
CA GLU A 353 5.35 6.13 13.05
C GLU A 353 6.50 5.17 12.65
N LEU A 354 7.73 5.68 12.60
CA LEU A 354 8.92 4.84 12.36
C LEU A 354 9.15 3.84 13.51
N ALA A 355 8.85 4.22 14.74
CA ALA A 355 8.89 3.33 15.90
C ALA A 355 7.78 2.26 15.89
N THR A 356 6.69 2.48 15.14
CA THR A 356 5.56 1.54 15.04
C THR A 356 5.77 0.49 13.95
N ILE A 357 6.56 0.79 12.91
CA ILE A 357 6.94 -0.16 11.84
C ILE A 357 8.08 -1.11 12.29
N GLY A 358 8.93 -0.65 13.21
CA GLY A 358 9.91 -1.49 13.91
C GLY A 358 9.24 -2.33 14.99
N GLY A 359 8.68 -3.47 14.60
CA GLY A 359 8.06 -4.44 15.51
C GLY A 359 8.88 -4.62 16.79
N THR A 360 8.20 -4.48 17.92
CA THR A 360 8.72 -4.63 19.27
C THR A 360 9.34 -6.01 19.47
N LEU A 361 10.67 -6.10 19.39
CA LEU A 361 11.40 -7.18 20.05
C LEU A 361 11.33 -6.96 21.57
N PRO A 362 10.89 -7.94 22.37
CA PRO A 362 10.81 -7.78 23.81
C PRO A 362 12.18 -7.96 24.47
N THR A 363 12.44 -7.08 25.46
CA THR A 363 13.38 -7.20 26.60
C THR A 363 14.88 -7.09 26.28
N THR A 364 15.68 -6.32 27.03
CA THR A 364 15.79 -6.30 28.49
C THR A 364 16.15 -4.92 29.06
N THR A 365 15.46 -4.59 30.15
CA THR A 365 15.78 -3.56 31.15
C THR A 365 17.20 -3.67 31.69
N THR A 366 17.94 -2.56 31.68
CA THR A 366 19.01 -2.31 32.66
C THR A 366 18.98 -0.85 33.07
N ALA A 367 18.52 -0.63 34.30
CA ALA A 367 18.61 0.64 34.99
C ALA A 367 20.06 0.90 35.40
N THR A 368 20.60 2.07 35.05
CA THR A 368 21.78 2.64 35.71
C THR A 368 21.64 4.15 35.82
N SER A 369 21.26 4.59 37.02
CA SER A 369 21.59 5.88 37.64
C SER A 369 23.05 6.25 37.38
N THR A 370 23.41 7.48 37.01
CA THR A 370 23.88 8.64 37.83
C THR A 370 24.74 9.45 36.83
N SER A 371 24.96 10.77 36.82
CA SER A 371 24.79 11.87 37.77
C SER A 371 24.92 13.19 37.00
N THR A 372 24.00 14.11 37.24
CA THR A 372 24.07 15.53 36.87
C THR A 372 25.09 16.29 37.70
N SER A 373 25.96 17.06 37.05
CA SER A 373 26.77 18.12 37.66
C SER A 373 26.13 19.48 37.37
N GLY A 374 25.65 20.17 38.40
CA GLY A 374 25.04 21.50 38.27
C GLY A 374 24.65 22.09 39.62
N SER A 375 25.64 22.48 40.41
CA SER A 375 25.56 23.55 41.44
C SER A 375 24.93 24.81 40.80
N GLY A 376 24.09 25.63 41.42
CA GLY A 376 23.67 25.82 42.80
C GLY A 376 23.15 27.27 42.91
N GLY A 377 22.30 27.55 43.91
CA GLY A 377 21.96 28.93 44.34
C GLY A 377 20.56 29.40 43.89
N SER A 378 19.49 29.11 44.65
CA SER A 378 19.01 29.89 45.82
C SER A 378 18.20 31.15 45.44
N SER A 379 16.89 31.14 45.68
CA SER A 379 16.30 31.90 46.80
C SER A 379 14.77 31.90 46.75
N SER A 380 14.19 31.46 47.87
CA SER A 380 12.79 31.49 48.26
C SER A 380 12.18 32.90 48.30
N SER A 381 10.86 33.01 48.10
CA SER A 381 9.97 33.76 49.00
C SER A 381 8.48 33.56 48.70
N ASN A 382 7.76 33.17 49.75
CA ASN A 382 6.31 33.23 49.96
C ASN A 382 5.74 34.64 49.75
N ASN A 383 4.49 34.75 49.27
CA ASN A 383 3.35 35.21 50.11
C ASN A 383 2.03 35.36 49.32
N ASN A 384 1.08 34.51 49.69
CA ASN A 384 -0.28 34.79 50.19
C ASN A 384 -1.15 35.97 49.68
N SER A 385 -2.39 35.59 49.30
CA SER A 385 -3.71 36.22 49.58
C SER A 385 -4.03 37.58 48.93
N SER A 386 -5.22 37.93 48.43
CA SER A 386 -6.62 37.53 48.69
C SER A 386 -7.60 38.24 47.72
N HIS A 387 -8.87 37.80 47.73
CA HIS A 387 -10.12 38.40 47.19
C HIS A 387 -10.44 38.20 45.69
N ALA A 388 -11.36 37.32 45.27
CA ALA A 388 -12.83 37.22 45.46
C ALA A 388 -13.66 38.06 44.46
N ALA A 389 -14.27 37.40 43.46
CA ALA A 389 -15.65 37.63 42.96
C ALA A 389 -15.98 36.75 41.73
N ALA A 390 -16.68 35.64 41.98
CA ALA A 390 -17.91 35.15 41.37
C ALA A 390 -18.22 35.26 39.84
N LEU A 391 -18.74 34.13 39.32
CA LEU A 391 -19.57 33.92 38.09
C LEU A 391 -18.75 33.78 36.78
N SER A 392 -18.81 32.72 35.95
CA SER A 392 -19.90 31.83 35.57
C SER A 392 -19.39 30.50 34.94
N SER A 393 -20.19 29.44 35.14
CA SER A 393 -20.28 28.14 34.43
C SER A 393 -20.33 28.27 32.89
N SER A 394 -20.08 27.28 32.02
CA SER A 394 -19.77 25.84 32.09
C SER A 394 -19.45 25.37 30.66
N SER A 395 -18.61 24.35 30.55
CA SER A 395 -18.21 23.60 29.35
C SER A 395 -19.36 22.88 28.62
N PRO A 396 -19.12 22.34 27.40
CA PRO A 396 -20.15 22.01 26.42
C PRO A 396 -20.62 20.56 26.53
N SER A 397 -21.84 20.30 26.06
CA SER A 397 -22.35 18.95 25.82
C SER A 397 -22.97 18.86 24.43
N SER A 398 -22.53 17.83 23.73
CA SER A 398 -23.04 17.28 22.47
C SER A 398 -24.42 16.65 22.68
N PHE A 399 -25.31 16.73 21.68
CA PHE A 399 -26.01 15.60 21.02
C PHE A 399 -27.22 16.07 20.20
N ALA A 400 -27.53 15.27 19.16
CA ALA A 400 -28.86 14.99 18.57
C ALA A 400 -29.34 15.76 17.30
N THR A 401 -29.25 15.03 16.18
CA THR A 401 -30.31 14.69 15.20
C THR A 401 -31.47 15.65 14.91
N ALA A 402 -31.67 15.99 13.62
CA ALA A 402 -32.95 15.89 12.91
C ALA A 402 -32.79 16.15 11.39
N ALA A 403 -33.41 15.29 10.58
CA ALA A 403 -33.68 15.50 9.15
C ALA A 403 -35.08 16.18 8.96
N PRO A 404 -35.69 16.19 7.76
CA PRO A 404 -35.57 17.26 6.77
C PRO A 404 -36.92 17.98 6.52
N SER A 405 -36.87 19.18 5.93
CA SER A 405 -38.06 19.91 5.46
C SER A 405 -37.86 20.41 4.03
N SER A 406 -38.82 20.08 3.17
CA SER A 406 -38.82 20.29 1.73
C SER A 406 -39.76 21.43 1.27
N ILE A 407 -39.44 22.00 0.09
CA ILE A 407 -40.22 22.78 -0.92
C ILE A 407 -40.73 24.22 -0.59
N PRO A 408 -40.94 25.14 -1.58
CA PRO A 408 -40.71 25.06 -3.04
C PRO A 408 -40.03 26.27 -3.73
N VAL A 409 -39.52 26.01 -4.95
CA VAL A 409 -39.07 27.02 -5.93
C VAL A 409 -40.23 27.37 -6.86
N THR A 410 -40.52 28.66 -7.01
CA THR A 410 -41.42 29.22 -8.03
C THR A 410 -40.64 29.56 -9.30
N ALA A 411 -41.16 29.09 -10.44
CA ALA A 411 -40.67 29.43 -11.77
C ALA A 411 -41.63 30.42 -12.44
N SER A 412 -41.08 31.42 -13.14
CA SER A 412 -41.82 32.31 -14.05
C SER A 412 -40.93 32.77 -15.20
N ALA A 413 -41.16 32.26 -16.42
CA ALA A 413 -40.91 32.97 -17.68
C ALA A 413 -41.76 32.32 -18.80
N PRO A 414 -42.39 33.13 -19.69
CA PRO A 414 -43.27 32.62 -20.76
C PRO A 414 -42.55 32.46 -22.12
N SER A 415 -43.13 31.60 -22.96
CA SER A 415 -42.85 31.35 -24.39
C SER A 415 -43.25 32.56 -25.29
N PRO A 416 -42.94 32.56 -26.61
CA PRO A 416 -43.80 31.82 -27.56
C PRO A 416 -43.15 31.22 -28.85
N ALA A 417 -43.78 30.11 -29.28
CA ALA A 417 -44.24 29.72 -30.62
C ALA A 417 -43.30 29.59 -31.85
N LEU A 418 -43.41 28.43 -32.54
CA LEU A 418 -43.94 28.21 -33.91
C LEU A 418 -43.91 26.69 -34.22
N SER A 419 -45.06 26.01 -34.43
CA SER A 419 -45.64 25.53 -35.73
C SER A 419 -44.86 24.34 -36.37
N ALA A 420 -45.38 23.20 -36.85
CA ALA A 420 -46.71 22.76 -37.30
C ALA A 420 -46.78 21.22 -37.49
N SER A 421 -48.03 20.70 -37.53
CA SER A 421 -48.57 19.54 -38.27
C SER A 421 -48.14 18.11 -37.87
N ALA A 422 -48.97 17.24 -37.27
CA ALA A 422 -50.32 16.70 -37.59
C ALA A 422 -50.29 15.47 -38.52
N SER A 423 -50.83 14.34 -38.03
CA SER A 423 -51.66 13.29 -38.68
C SER A 423 -51.68 12.06 -37.75
N SER A 424 -52.72 11.81 -36.93
CA SER A 424 -53.98 11.08 -37.22
C SER A 424 -53.78 9.57 -37.46
N LEU A 425 -54.57 8.60 -36.98
CA LEU A 425 -55.82 8.51 -36.20
C LEU A 425 -56.12 6.99 -35.99
N SER A 426 -57.05 6.69 -35.07
CA SER A 426 -57.90 5.46 -34.94
C SER A 426 -57.32 4.33 -34.08
N SER A 427 -58.02 3.65 -33.17
CA SER A 427 -59.47 3.48 -32.90
C SER A 427 -59.67 2.90 -31.46
N LEU A 428 -60.53 3.48 -30.60
CA LEU A 428 -61.86 2.98 -30.13
C LEU A 428 -61.98 1.44 -29.95
N SER A 429 -62.67 0.82 -28.98
CA SER A 429 -63.32 1.10 -27.68
C SER A 429 -64.13 -0.17 -27.35
N PHE A 430 -64.14 -0.68 -26.10
CA PHE A 430 -65.35 -1.25 -25.49
C PHE A 430 -65.23 -1.39 -23.95
N SER A 431 -66.37 -1.24 -23.27
CA SER A 431 -66.55 -1.14 -21.82
C SER A 431 -67.45 -2.27 -21.25
N ALA A 432 -67.48 -2.34 -19.91
CA ALA A 432 -68.47 -2.97 -19.01
C ALA A 432 -68.21 -4.44 -18.61
N SER A 433 -68.38 -4.92 -17.36
CA SER A 433 -68.76 -4.31 -16.07
C SER A 433 -68.71 -5.35 -14.92
N ASN A 434 -68.21 -4.93 -13.76
CA ASN A 434 -68.67 -5.17 -12.37
C ASN A 434 -68.65 -6.57 -11.69
N THR A 435 -67.80 -6.73 -10.65
CA THR A 435 -68.16 -7.31 -9.32
C THR A 435 -67.06 -7.02 -8.28
N THR A 436 -67.44 -6.58 -7.07
CA THR A 436 -66.60 -6.34 -5.87
C THR A 436 -66.97 -7.36 -4.77
N PRO A 437 -66.32 -7.41 -3.57
CA PRO A 437 -64.99 -6.94 -3.14
C PRO A 437 -64.18 -8.04 -2.41
N ASN A 438 -62.83 -8.04 -2.47
CA ASN A 438 -62.03 -8.40 -1.30
C ASN A 438 -60.58 -7.88 -1.37
N ALA A 439 -60.18 -7.25 -0.26
CA ALA A 439 -58.85 -6.93 0.27
C ALA A 439 -57.64 -6.73 -0.69
N VAL A 440 -57.12 -5.50 -0.64
CA VAL A 440 -55.89 -4.97 -1.25
C VAL A 440 -54.65 -5.51 -0.55
N ALA A 441 -53.66 -5.99 -1.32
CA ALA A 441 -52.24 -5.97 -0.96
C ALA A 441 -51.52 -4.97 -1.88
N PRO A 442 -50.69 -4.05 -1.37
CA PRO A 442 -50.06 -3.03 -2.21
C PRO A 442 -48.91 -3.66 -3.00
N SER A 443 -49.04 -3.72 -4.32
CA SER A 443 -47.90 -3.91 -5.20
C SER A 443 -46.96 -2.71 -5.05
N ARG A 444 -45.86 -2.88 -4.32
CA ARG A 444 -44.79 -1.88 -4.23
C ARG A 444 -44.10 -1.81 -5.60
N SER A 445 -44.56 -0.92 -6.47
CA SER A 445 -43.86 -0.59 -7.70
C SER A 445 -42.72 0.36 -7.36
N HIS A 446 -41.48 -0.15 -7.34
CA HIS A 446 -40.30 0.69 -7.19
C HIS A 446 -40.09 1.57 -8.44
N PRO A 447 -39.52 2.78 -8.31
CA PRO A 447 -39.21 3.63 -9.47
C PRO A 447 -38.32 2.89 -10.48
N GLU A 448 -38.64 2.96 -11.77
CA GLU A 448 -37.86 2.23 -12.80
C GLU A 448 -36.37 2.65 -12.82
N GLN A 449 -36.07 3.90 -12.47
CA GLN A 449 -34.68 4.39 -12.35
C GLN A 449 -33.86 3.63 -11.31
N SER A 450 -34.47 3.23 -10.18
CA SER A 450 -33.80 2.47 -9.12
C SER A 450 -33.45 1.06 -9.58
N ILE A 451 -34.37 0.44 -10.35
CA ILE A 451 -34.17 -0.89 -10.93
C ILE A 451 -33.07 -0.82 -12.01
N GLU A 452 -33.09 0.20 -12.86
CA GLU A 452 -32.11 0.41 -13.92
C GLU A 452 -30.70 0.68 -13.38
N THR A 453 -30.60 1.36 -12.23
CA THR A 453 -29.31 1.59 -11.54
C THR A 453 -28.70 0.28 -11.05
N LEU A 454 -29.49 -0.61 -10.44
CA LEU A 454 -29.02 -1.93 -9.99
C LEU A 454 -28.74 -2.88 -11.16
N MET A 455 -29.52 -2.79 -12.23
CA MET A 455 -29.23 -3.52 -13.47
C MET A 455 -27.93 -3.04 -14.14
N GLY A 456 -27.61 -1.74 -14.05
CA GLY A 456 -26.35 -1.17 -14.50
C GLY A 456 -25.11 -1.71 -13.76
N LEU A 457 -25.30 -2.28 -12.58
CA LEU A 457 -24.26 -2.98 -11.81
C LEU A 457 -24.14 -4.47 -12.19
N GLY A 458 -24.95 -4.97 -13.14
CA GLY A 458 -24.87 -6.34 -13.65
C GLY A 458 -25.89 -7.31 -13.05
N VAL A 459 -26.86 -6.82 -12.26
CA VAL A 459 -27.88 -7.65 -11.59
C VAL A 459 -29.11 -7.84 -12.47
N SER A 460 -29.75 -9.02 -12.42
CA SER A 460 -30.97 -9.28 -13.17
C SER A 460 -32.14 -8.41 -12.68
N ARG A 461 -33.09 -8.06 -13.56
CA ARG A 461 -34.25 -7.22 -13.21
C ARG A 461 -35.06 -7.80 -12.04
N ALA A 462 -35.18 -9.13 -11.97
CA ALA A 462 -35.92 -9.81 -10.92
C ALA A 462 -35.22 -9.68 -9.56
N ASP A 463 -33.90 -9.85 -9.53
CA ASP A 463 -33.11 -9.75 -8.31
C ASP A 463 -32.97 -8.30 -7.83
N ALA A 464 -32.89 -7.33 -8.75
CA ALA A 464 -32.93 -5.91 -8.44
C ALA A 464 -34.24 -5.50 -7.76
N ILE A 465 -35.38 -6.02 -8.23
CA ILE A 465 -36.70 -5.78 -7.61
C ILE A 465 -36.77 -6.45 -6.24
N ALA A 466 -36.30 -7.69 -6.10
CA ALA A 466 -36.28 -8.41 -4.83
C ALA A 466 -35.38 -7.73 -3.78
N ALA A 467 -34.21 -7.23 -4.20
CA ALA A 467 -33.31 -6.48 -3.33
C ALA A 467 -33.89 -5.12 -2.93
N LEU A 468 -34.58 -4.43 -3.85
CA LEU A 468 -35.31 -3.19 -3.54
C LEU A 468 -36.49 -3.43 -2.60
N ASP A 469 -37.18 -4.57 -2.74
CA ASP A 469 -38.25 -4.97 -1.82
C ASP A 469 -37.70 -5.24 -0.41
N ALA A 470 -36.55 -5.91 -0.31
CA ALA A 470 -35.85 -6.17 0.95
C ALA A 470 -35.25 -4.90 1.58
N ALA A 471 -34.80 -3.95 0.75
CA ALA A 471 -34.22 -2.68 1.17
C ALA A 471 -35.24 -1.53 1.27
N GLU A 472 -36.54 -1.83 1.23
CA GLU A 472 -37.65 -0.87 1.30
C GLU A 472 -37.55 0.30 0.30
N GLY A 473 -36.98 0.05 -0.89
CA GLY A 473 -36.82 1.02 -1.98
C GLY A 473 -35.52 1.83 -1.91
N ASN A 474 -34.61 1.54 -0.99
CA ASN A 474 -33.29 2.16 -0.93
C ASN A 474 -32.30 1.44 -1.86
N VAL A 475 -31.78 2.14 -2.87
CA VAL A 475 -30.88 1.61 -3.89
C VAL A 475 -29.51 1.22 -3.33
N ASP A 476 -28.95 2.00 -2.41
CA ASP A 476 -27.63 1.75 -1.84
C ASP A 476 -27.65 0.53 -0.91
N ALA A 477 -28.73 0.40 -0.12
CA ALA A 477 -28.93 -0.77 0.71
C ALA A 477 -29.22 -2.03 -0.13
N ALA A 478 -30.00 -1.90 -1.22
CA ALA A 478 -30.24 -2.99 -2.15
C ALA A 478 -28.94 -3.46 -2.84
N ALA A 479 -28.06 -2.53 -3.22
CA ALA A 479 -26.75 -2.86 -3.79
C ALA A 479 -25.89 -3.66 -2.79
N GLY A 480 -25.87 -3.28 -1.51
CA GLY A 480 -25.14 -4.00 -0.47
C GLY A 480 -25.74 -5.36 -0.05
N PHE A 481 -26.95 -5.71 -0.51
CA PHE A 481 -27.49 -7.06 -0.37
C PHE A 481 -27.13 -7.97 -1.56
N LEU A 482 -26.76 -7.37 -2.69
CA LEU A 482 -26.48 -8.06 -3.96
C LEU A 482 -24.98 -8.24 -4.21
N PHE A 483 -24.15 -7.38 -3.60
CA PHE A 483 -22.68 -7.36 -3.63
C PHE A 483 -22.15 -7.25 -2.21
#